data_AF-A0A4R0XRG1-F1
#
_entry.id   AF-A0A4R0XRG1-F1
#
_cell.length_a   1.000
_cell.length_b   1.000
_cell.length_c   1.000
_cell.angle_alpha   90.00
_cell.angle_beta   90.00
_cell.angle_gamma   90.00
#
_symmetry.space_group_name_H-M   'P 1'
#
loop_
_entity.id
_entity.type
_entity.pdbx_description
1 polymer ?
#
loop_
_entity_poly.entity_id
_entity_poly.type
_entity_poly.pdbx_seq_one_letter_code
_entity_poly.pdbx_strand_id
1 'polypeptide(L)'
;MRIQLISLINSIKTSQGYCAEIGFEFSNGDSVNGSVDFTYFADESQWCYDLGHMKKFLTRHEDKVFVDEVLTGDHFIDDVRSYVEQELTEGAKCPN
;
A
#
# COMPACT_ATOMS: atom_id res chain seq x y z
N MET A 1 6.64 6.18 -18.69
CA MET A 1 5.66 5.44 -17.89
C MET A 1 5.59 6.14 -16.55
N ARG A 2 4.54 6.92 -16.30
CA ARG A 2 4.35 7.69 -15.05
C ARG A 2 3.23 7.01 -14.27
N ILE A 3 3.37 6.87 -12.96
CA ILE A 3 2.28 6.36 -12.12
C ILE A 3 1.17 7.41 -12.07
N GLN A 4 -0.06 6.99 -12.34
CA GLN A 4 -1.24 7.84 -12.38
C GLN A 4 -2.19 7.57 -11.22
N LEU A 5 -2.30 6.32 -10.78
CA LEU A 5 -3.17 5.91 -9.68
C LEU A 5 -2.50 4.81 -8.85
N ILE A 6 -2.73 4.86 -7.54
CA ILE A 6 -2.43 3.76 -6.63
C ILE A 6 -3.75 3.32 -6.01
N SER A 7 -4.07 2.04 -6.12
CA SER A 7 -5.29 1.46 -5.59
C SER A 7 -4.95 0.45 -4.52
N LEU A 8 -5.63 0.51 -3.37
CA LEU A 8 -5.60 -0.54 -2.37
C LEU A 8 -6.47 -1.72 -2.85
N ILE A 9 -5.89 -2.91 -2.94
CA ILE A 9 -6.59 -4.13 -3.37
C ILE A 9 -6.98 -4.97 -2.16
N ASN A 10 -6.05 -5.12 -1.21
CA ASN A 10 -6.24 -5.91 0.01
C ASN A 10 -5.32 -5.37 1.10
N SER A 11 -5.66 -5.57 2.37
CA SER A 11 -4.73 -5.41 3.48
C SER A 11 -4.93 -6.43 4.59
N ILE A 12 -3.82 -6.84 5.20
CA ILE A 12 -3.76 -7.76 6.34
C ILE A 12 -2.92 -7.11 7.43
N LYS A 13 -3.41 -7.15 8.67
CA LYS A 13 -2.64 -6.70 9.84
C LYS A 13 -1.56 -7.72 10.20
N THR A 14 -0.34 -7.24 10.40
CA THR A 14 0.81 -8.05 10.82
C THR A 14 1.21 -7.73 12.26
N SER A 15 2.16 -8.47 12.82
CA SER A 15 2.68 -8.20 14.16
C SER A 15 3.43 -6.86 14.29
N GLN A 16 3.85 -6.27 13.16
CA GLN A 16 4.69 -5.07 13.13
C GLN A 16 4.02 -3.90 12.37
N GLY A 17 2.79 -4.09 11.88
CA GLY A 17 2.30 -3.24 10.81
C GLY A 17 1.07 -3.76 10.07
N TYR A 18 1.06 -3.45 8.79
CA TYR A 18 0.09 -3.87 7.79
C TYR A 18 0.84 -4.32 6.54
N CYS A 19 0.42 -5.43 5.94
CA CYS A 19 0.82 -5.78 4.59
C CYS A 19 -0.36 -5.45 3.68
N ALA A 20 -0.14 -4.67 2.62
CA ALA A 20 -1.19 -4.32 1.69
C ALA A 20 -0.83 -4.74 0.26
N GLU A 21 -1.76 -5.36 -0.43
CA GLU A 21 -1.67 -5.56 -1.87
C GLU A 21 -2.16 -4.28 -2.54
N ILE A 22 -1.30 -3.63 -3.34
CA ILE A 22 -1.65 -2.40 -4.05
C ILE A 22 -1.45 -2.57 -5.56
N GLY A 23 -2.23 -1.83 -6.34
CA GLY A 23 -2.08 -1.73 -7.79
C GLY A 23 -1.56 -0.36 -8.20
N PHE A 24 -0.56 -0.32 -9.07
CA PHE A 24 -0.15 0.88 -9.79
C PHE A 24 -0.78 0.87 -11.17
N GLU A 25 -1.51 1.93 -11.50
CA GLU A 25 -1.94 2.21 -12.86
C GLU A 25 -1.01 3.27 -13.46
N PHE A 26 -0.48 2.98 -14.64
CA PHE A 26 0.41 3.88 -15.36
C PHE A 26 -0.37 4.69 -16.41
N SER A 27 0.16 5.85 -16.76
CA SER A 27 -0.45 6.78 -17.72
C SER A 27 -0.66 6.23 -19.14
N ASN A 28 -0.11 5.06 -19.45
CA ASN A 28 -0.28 4.37 -20.73
C ASN A 28 -1.38 3.28 -20.68
N GLY A 29 -2.07 3.13 -19.54
CA GLY A 29 -3.11 2.12 -19.32
C GLY A 29 -2.60 0.77 -18.83
N ASP A 30 -1.29 0.58 -18.69
CA ASP A 30 -0.74 -0.62 -18.06
C ASP A 30 -0.95 -0.57 -16.55
N SER A 31 -1.08 -1.75 -15.93
CA SER A 31 -1.14 -1.86 -14.48
C SER A 31 -0.23 -2.98 -13.96
N VAL A 32 0.25 -2.81 -12.73
CA VAL A 32 1.02 -3.82 -12.01
C VAL A 32 0.61 -3.83 -10.54
N ASN A 33 0.53 -5.03 -9.98
CA ASN A 33 0.19 -5.22 -8.58
C ASN A 33 1.42 -5.70 -7.80
N GLY A 34 1.41 -5.40 -6.52
CA GLY A 34 2.40 -5.92 -5.60
C GLY A 34 2.09 -5.64 -4.15
N SER A 35 2.66 -6.48 -3.30
CA SER A 35 2.56 -6.32 -1.85
C SER A 35 3.52 -5.25 -1.36
N VAL A 36 3.04 -4.44 -0.42
CA VAL A 36 3.77 -3.37 0.25
C VAL A 36 3.64 -3.55 1.75
N ASP A 37 4.78 -3.60 2.43
CA ASP A 37 4.83 -3.76 3.87
C ASP A 37 4.89 -2.40 4.54
N PHE A 38 3.84 -2.05 5.27
CA PHE A 38 3.77 -0.86 6.11
C PHE A 38 4.13 -1.23 7.54
N THR A 39 5.22 -0.65 8.04
CA THR A 39 5.72 -0.86 9.41
C THR A 39 5.52 0.43 10.22
N TYR A 40 4.94 0.33 11.42
CA TYR A 40 4.83 1.48 12.32
C TYR A 40 5.91 1.42 13.41
N PHE A 41 6.49 2.59 13.75
CA PHE A 41 7.45 2.72 14.85
C PHE A 41 6.81 3.46 16.02
N ALA A 42 6.31 2.71 17.01
CA ALA A 42 5.77 3.16 18.30
C ALA A 42 4.53 4.07 18.26
N ASP A 43 4.42 4.99 17.29
CA ASP A 43 3.25 5.79 16.98
C ASP A 43 2.82 5.54 15.53
N GLU A 44 1.53 5.34 15.31
CA GLU A 44 0.94 5.11 13.99
C GLU A 44 0.98 6.36 13.08
N SER A 45 1.60 7.45 13.52
CA SER A 45 1.75 8.70 12.75
C SER A 45 2.97 8.68 11.80
N GLN A 46 3.85 7.67 11.91
CA GLN A 46 5.03 7.52 11.06
C GLN A 46 5.07 6.13 10.44
N TRP A 47 4.24 5.92 9.42
CA TRP A 47 4.28 4.69 8.64
C TRP A 47 5.53 4.70 7.75
N CYS A 48 6.38 3.71 7.94
CA CYS A 48 7.43 3.39 6.97
C CYS A 48 6.89 2.32 6.04
N TYR A 49 7.22 2.36 4.75
CA TYR A 49 6.74 1.37 3.79
C TYR A 49 7.88 0.81 2.93
N ASP A 50 7.84 -0.51 2.67
CA ASP A 50 8.71 -1.17 1.70
C ASP A 50 7.89 -1.62 0.48
N LEU A 51 8.22 -1.03 -0.68
CA LEU A 51 7.58 -1.32 -1.96
C LEU A 51 8.06 -2.63 -2.61
N GLY A 52 9.08 -3.29 -2.06
CA GLY A 52 9.61 -4.54 -2.62
C GLY A 52 9.93 -4.43 -4.12
N HIS A 53 9.36 -5.32 -4.94
CA HIS A 53 9.56 -5.30 -6.39
C HIS A 53 8.96 -4.07 -7.08
N MET A 54 7.97 -3.41 -6.49
CA MET A 54 7.30 -2.24 -7.07
C MET A 54 8.24 -1.04 -7.17
N LYS A 55 9.29 -1.01 -6.34
CA LYS A 55 10.34 0.00 -6.37
C LYS A 55 11.03 0.13 -7.74
N LYS A 56 11.07 -0.94 -8.55
CA LYS A 56 11.66 -0.92 -9.90
C LYS A 56 10.90 0.00 -10.88
N PHE A 57 9.63 0.30 -10.58
CA PHE A 57 8.81 1.19 -11.40
C PHE A 57 8.96 2.66 -11.02
N LEU A 58 9.57 2.97 -9.87
CA LEU A 58 9.85 4.34 -9.41
C LEU A 58 11.11 4.91 -10.05
N THR A 59 11.06 5.07 -11.37
CA THR A 59 12.21 5.51 -12.17
C THR A 59 12.44 7.01 -12.10
N ARG A 60 11.39 7.82 -11.92
CA ARG A 60 11.47 9.28 -11.86
C ARG A 60 11.31 9.81 -10.44
N HIS A 61 11.84 11.00 -10.21
CA HIS A 61 11.63 11.70 -8.93
C HIS A 61 10.14 11.97 -8.70
N GLU A 62 9.41 12.40 -9.73
CA GLU A 62 7.97 12.63 -9.67
C GLU A 62 7.17 11.39 -9.26
N ASP A 63 7.53 10.20 -9.76
CA ASP A 63 6.87 8.95 -9.36
C ASP A 63 7.11 8.66 -7.88
N LYS A 64 8.34 8.90 -7.39
CA LYS A 64 8.67 8.70 -5.96
C LYS A 64 7.89 9.64 -5.06
N VAL A 65 7.81 10.92 -5.43
CA VAL A 65 7.05 11.93 -4.67
C VAL A 65 5.57 11.57 -4.67
N PHE A 66 5.00 11.21 -5.81
CA PHE A 66 3.59 10.81 -5.89
C PHE A 66 3.28 9.59 -5.04
N VAL A 67 4.12 8.55 -5.08
CA VAL A 67 3.91 7.37 -4.23
C VAL A 67 4.04 7.70 -2.75
N ASP A 68 5.03 8.51 -2.36
CA ASP A 68 5.20 8.94 -0.97
C ASP A 68 4.00 9.74 -0.47
N GLU A 69 3.52 10.71 -1.25
CA GLU A 69 2.33 11.52 -0.92
C GLU A 69 1.06 10.66 -0.75
N VAL A 70 0.85 9.66 -1.61
CA VAL A 70 -0.35 8.81 -1.52
C VAL A 70 -0.25 7.83 -0.35
N LEU A 71 0.89 7.14 -0.20
CA LEU A 71 1.04 6.09 0.81
C LEU A 71 1.17 6.62 2.23
N THR A 72 1.59 7.87 2.40
CA THR A 72 1.62 8.57 3.70
C THR A 72 0.39 9.43 3.93
N GLY A 73 -0.53 9.51 2.97
CA GLY A 73 -1.76 10.28 3.10
C GLY A 73 -2.76 9.63 4.07
N ASP A 74 -3.35 10.44 4.94
CA ASP A 74 -4.30 9.98 5.96
C ASP A 74 -5.45 9.13 5.38
N HIS A 75 -5.98 9.52 4.22
CA HIS A 75 -7.04 8.78 3.53
C HIS A 75 -6.64 7.35 3.17
N PHE A 76 -5.43 7.17 2.64
CA PHE A 76 -4.96 5.84 2.24
C PHE A 76 -4.71 4.96 3.48
N ILE A 77 -4.16 5.55 4.53
CA ILE A 77 -3.93 4.86 5.81
C ILE A 77 -5.26 4.41 6.43
N ASP A 78 -6.28 5.28 6.41
CA ASP A 78 -7.60 4.95 6.93
C ASP A 78 -8.29 3.85 6.11
N ASP A 79 -8.10 3.84 4.79
CA ASP A 79 -8.58 2.75 3.93
C ASP A 79 -7.89 1.43 4.26
N VAL A 80 -6.57 1.43 4.45
CA VAL A 80 -5.81 0.24 4.87
C VAL A 80 -6.32 -0.32 6.20
N ARG A 81 -6.57 0.56 7.18
CA ARG A 81 -7.14 0.16 8.48
C ARG A 81 -8.55 -0.41 8.33
N SER A 82 -9.41 0.29 7.59
CA SER A 82 -10.82 -0.09 7.40
C SER A 82 -10.95 -1.44 6.70
N TYR A 83 -10.07 -1.73 5.74
CA TYR A 83 -10.07 -3.00 5.02
C TYR A 83 -9.82 -4.19 5.97
N VAL A 84 -8.84 -4.06 6.88
CA VAL A 84 -8.56 -5.10 7.88
C VAL A 84 -9.73 -5.30 8.84
N GLU A 85 -10.36 -4.20 9.28
CA GLU A 85 -11.50 -4.28 10.20
C GLU A 85 -12.73 -4.94 9.55
N GLN A 86 -12.94 -4.73 8.26
CA GLN A 86 -13.98 -5.44 7.50
C GLN A 86 -13.71 -6.95 7.41
N GLU A 87 -12.48 -7.37 7.10
CA GLU A 87 -12.12 -8.80 7.03
C GLU A 87 -12.25 -9.53 8.39
N LEU A 88 -12.02 -8.83 9.51
CA LEU A 88 -12.26 -9.37 10.86
C LEU A 88 -13.74 -9.59 11.17
N THR A 89 -14.63 -8.86 10.47
CA THR A 89 -16.09 -8.99 10.63
C THR A 89 -16.64 -10.12 9.75
N GLU A 90 -15.95 -10.47 8.65
CA GLU A 90 -16.37 -11.53 7.72
C GLU A 90 -15.57 -12.85 7.83
N GLY A 91 -14.55 -12.95 8.69
CA GLY A 91 -13.91 -14.22 9.03
C GLY A 91 -12.93 -14.72 7.97
N ALA A 92 -12.03 -13.86 7.50
CA ALA A 92 -10.93 -14.27 6.62
C ALA A 92 -9.89 -15.11 7.37
N LYS A 93 -9.76 -16.40 7.01
CA LYS A 93 -8.64 -17.25 7.42
C LYS A 93 -7.46 -17.01 6.49
N CYS A 94 -6.31 -16.60 7.03
CA CYS A 94 -5.04 -16.65 6.31
C CYS A 94 -4.77 -18.08 5.82
N PRO A 95 -4.47 -18.31 4.53
CA PRO A 95 -3.96 -19.59 4.08
C PRO A 95 -2.55 -19.81 4.66
N ASN A 96 -2.35 -20.97 5.30
CA ASN A 96 -1.05 -21.47 5.76
C ASN A 96 -0.09 -21.73 4.60
#